data_AF-A0A1B8G699-F1
#
_entry.id   AF-A0A1B8G699-F1
#
_cell.length_a   1.000
_cell.length_b   1.000
_cell.length_c   1.000
_cell.angle_alpha   90.00
_cell.angle_beta   90.00
_cell.angle_gamma   90.00
#
_symmetry.space_group_name_H-M   'P 1'
#
loop_
_entity.id
_entity.type
_entity.pdbx_description
1 polymer ?
#
loop_
_entity_poly.entity_id
_entity_poly.type
_entity_poly.pdbx_seq_one_letter_code
_entity_poly.pdbx_strand_id
1 'polypeptide(L)'
;MVSRKHSTSTVRFIPLTYSPSDSQSSALRLILSVFPEWEKTDGKIEFVRFTDGITNTLLKAMNVRPGLSKQEIDDSAVLLRAYGKGTDLIIDRERETQNHELLMGHSLAPQLLARFNNGMVYRYISGSVTAPGDLRNKDVYTAVARRLAQWHAVVPCLPNTRVPVEEVASEAMEAMVPTERRDPEVQRKIDGIAPGKVAPNVWTVTQKWIYALPTATEEQRARQAELQGELERTVRELSDRPGLGKNSLVFAHCDLLSGNVIVEPAKKGEANGVAAKEPVTSVSFIDYEYAVPSPAAFDIANHFAEWGGFDCDFSVLPTRTQRRDFIREYVASYFAHLNVAKTSEELETEAQALFESVDLFRGVPGLYWGIWAIIQSVISQIDFDYASYAEVRLGEYYAWRGETEGTREKKGEEMPLRERRWAQEE
;
A
#
# COMPACT_ATOMS: atom_id res chain seq x y z
N MET A 1 -7.82 21.21 -26.89
CA MET A 1 -6.51 20.59 -27.17
C MET A 1 -5.50 21.13 -26.15
N VAL A 2 -5.34 20.44 -25.01
CA VAL A 2 -4.28 20.75 -24.05
C VAL A 2 -3.18 19.73 -24.28
N SER A 3 -2.01 20.21 -24.69
CA SER A 3 -0.83 19.40 -24.98
C SER A 3 -0.32 18.73 -23.71
N ARG A 4 -0.58 17.42 -23.56
CA ARG A 4 0.10 16.57 -22.57
C ARG A 4 1.52 16.32 -23.05
N LYS A 5 2.44 17.21 -22.67
CA LYS A 5 3.88 16.89 -22.67
C LYS A 5 4.08 15.75 -21.66
N HIS A 6 4.09 14.51 -22.12
CA HIS A 6 4.68 13.41 -21.36
C HIS A 6 6.18 13.71 -21.32
N SER A 7 6.65 14.34 -20.24
CA SER A 7 8.06 14.33 -19.92
C SER A 7 8.42 12.90 -19.56
N THR A 8 8.92 12.14 -20.53
CA THR A 8 9.60 10.88 -20.30
C THR A 8 10.95 11.19 -19.67
N SER A 9 10.95 11.68 -18.43
CA SER A 9 12.16 11.71 -17.61
C SER A 9 12.39 10.26 -17.16
N THR A 10 13.16 9.50 -17.94
CA THR A 10 13.59 8.17 -17.53
C THR A 10 14.36 8.28 -16.23
N VAL A 11 13.88 7.61 -15.18
CA VAL A 11 14.56 7.61 -13.88
C VAL A 11 15.97 7.07 -14.07
N ARG A 12 16.96 7.80 -13.54
CA ARG A 12 18.37 7.46 -13.68
C ARG A 12 18.65 6.09 -13.06
N PHE A 13 19.36 5.21 -13.77
CA PHE A 13 19.86 3.95 -13.22
C PHE A 13 21.33 4.05 -12.83
N ILE A 14 21.68 3.53 -11.65
CA ILE A 14 23.03 3.49 -11.10
C ILE A 14 23.44 2.02 -10.94
N PRO A 15 24.47 1.53 -11.65
CA PRO A 15 24.87 0.12 -11.62
C PRO A 15 25.69 -0.23 -10.37
N LEU A 16 25.19 0.15 -9.19
CA LEU A 16 25.79 -0.12 -7.88
C LEU A 16 24.78 -0.88 -7.01
N THR A 17 25.29 -1.52 -5.96
CA THR A 17 24.51 -2.34 -5.04
C THR A 17 24.73 -1.85 -3.61
N TYR A 18 23.66 -1.68 -2.84
CA TYR A 18 23.76 -1.45 -1.40
C TYR A 18 24.12 -2.76 -0.68
N SER A 19 25.09 -2.72 0.23
CA SER A 19 25.54 -3.88 1.00
C SER A 19 25.29 -3.68 2.49
N PRO A 20 24.46 -4.52 3.15
CA PRO A 20 24.26 -4.44 4.60
C PRO A 20 25.55 -4.61 5.42
N SER A 21 26.50 -5.40 4.94
CA SER A 21 27.79 -5.62 5.63
C SER A 21 28.78 -4.46 5.48
N ASP A 22 28.55 -3.57 4.51
CA ASP A 22 29.32 -2.34 4.25
C ASP A 22 28.35 -1.17 4.03
N SER A 23 27.41 -1.02 4.99
CA SER A 23 26.25 -0.14 4.86
C SER A 23 26.65 1.31 4.55
N GLN A 24 27.58 1.86 5.34
CA GLN A 24 27.97 3.26 5.23
C GLN A 24 28.69 3.56 3.91
N SER A 25 29.69 2.76 3.51
CA SER A 25 30.47 3.04 2.29
C SER A 25 29.68 2.73 1.02
N SER A 26 28.83 1.70 1.02
CA SER A 26 27.95 1.41 -0.12
C SER A 26 26.86 2.48 -0.28
N ALA A 27 26.25 2.95 0.80
CA ALA A 27 25.29 4.06 0.77
C ALA A 27 25.96 5.36 0.30
N LEU A 28 27.15 5.70 0.80
CA LEU A 28 27.88 6.90 0.40
C LEU A 28 28.17 6.94 -1.10
N ARG A 29 28.65 5.82 -1.68
CA ARG A 29 28.89 5.72 -3.13
C ARG A 29 27.62 5.93 -3.96
N LEU A 30 26.50 5.38 -3.50
CA LEU A 30 25.19 5.57 -4.14
C LEU A 30 24.74 7.04 -4.07
N ILE A 31 24.81 7.66 -2.89
CA ILE A 31 24.41 9.07 -2.70
C ILE A 31 25.30 10.01 -3.51
N LEU A 32 26.63 9.86 -3.49
CA LEU A 32 27.53 10.69 -4.27
C LEU A 32 27.40 10.47 -5.79
N SER A 33 26.91 9.31 -6.22
CA SER A 33 26.56 9.11 -7.63
C SER A 33 25.37 9.99 -8.04
N VAL A 34 24.39 10.19 -7.16
CA VAL A 34 23.23 11.07 -7.39
C VAL A 34 23.61 12.54 -7.20
N PHE A 35 24.37 12.85 -6.14
CA PHE A 35 24.73 14.19 -5.69
C PHE A 35 26.25 14.35 -5.56
N PRO A 36 27.00 14.39 -6.67
CA PRO A 36 28.46 14.51 -6.64
C PRO A 36 28.94 15.83 -5.99
N GLU A 37 28.09 16.86 -5.99
CA GLU A 37 28.38 18.13 -5.35
C GLU A 37 28.45 18.05 -3.82
N TRP A 38 27.84 17.04 -3.20
CA TRP A 38 27.91 16.85 -1.74
C TRP A 38 29.31 16.50 -1.24
N GLU A 39 30.19 15.99 -2.12
CA GLU A 39 31.60 15.74 -1.79
C GLU A 39 32.40 17.05 -1.64
N LYS A 40 31.97 18.11 -2.32
CA LYS A 40 32.68 19.39 -2.41
C LYS A 40 32.19 20.42 -1.41
N THR A 41 31.19 20.08 -0.60
CA THR A 41 30.64 20.99 0.41
C THR A 41 31.44 20.91 1.69
N ASP A 42 31.59 22.03 2.41
CA ASP A 42 32.18 22.08 3.76
C ASP A 42 31.33 21.36 4.84
N GLY A 43 30.34 20.56 4.42
CA GLY A 43 29.43 19.81 5.25
C GLY A 43 29.81 18.35 5.42
N LYS A 44 29.07 17.65 6.27
CA LYS A 44 29.20 16.22 6.53
C LYS A 44 27.98 15.48 6.01
N ILE A 45 28.20 14.40 5.26
CA ILE A 45 27.15 13.49 4.86
C ILE A 45 26.85 12.55 6.02
N GLU A 46 25.61 12.59 6.51
CA GLU A 46 25.15 11.76 7.62
C GLU A 46 24.03 10.82 7.17
N PHE A 47 24.01 9.64 7.77
CA PHE A 47 23.01 8.61 7.51
C PHE A 47 22.25 8.28 8.80
N VAL A 48 20.93 8.30 8.74
CA VAL A 48 20.05 7.82 9.80
C VAL A 48 19.30 6.61 9.28
N ARG A 49 19.41 5.48 9.98
CA ARG A 49 18.67 4.27 9.64
C ARG A 49 17.28 4.30 10.27
N PHE A 50 16.26 4.01 9.50
CA PHE A 50 14.92 3.74 10.01
C PHE A 50 14.74 2.24 10.26
N THR A 51 14.11 1.90 11.37
CA THR A 51 14.00 0.52 11.89
C THR A 51 12.58 -0.04 11.84
N ASP A 52 11.58 0.80 11.53
CA ASP A 52 10.16 0.43 11.66
C ASP A 52 9.64 -0.41 10.48
N GLY A 53 10.41 -0.51 9.40
CA GLY A 53 10.08 -1.34 8.24
C GLY A 53 10.60 -2.77 8.41
N ILE A 54 9.73 -3.75 8.14
CA ILE A 54 10.08 -5.18 8.22
C ILE A 54 10.88 -5.63 6.98
N THR A 55 10.43 -5.31 5.77
CA THR A 55 10.92 -5.94 4.53
C THR A 55 12.13 -5.24 3.89
N ASN A 56 12.44 -3.99 4.23
CA ASN A 56 13.37 -3.16 3.48
C ASN A 56 14.36 -2.42 4.39
N THR A 57 15.59 -2.19 3.90
CA THR A 57 16.53 -1.29 4.59
C THR A 57 16.30 0.14 4.11
N LEU A 58 16.04 1.06 5.02
CA LEU A 58 15.79 2.47 4.72
C LEU A 58 16.78 3.38 5.45
N LEU A 59 17.53 4.17 4.68
CA LEU A 59 18.50 5.13 5.18
C LEU A 59 18.13 6.54 4.73
N LYS A 60 18.00 7.47 5.67
CA LYS A 60 17.93 8.91 5.39
C LYS A 60 19.33 9.46 5.27
N ALA A 61 19.69 9.96 4.09
CA ALA A 61 20.94 10.65 3.83
C ALA A 61 20.73 12.17 3.86
N MET A 62 21.61 12.86 4.60
CA MET A 62 21.54 14.30 4.82
C MET A 62 22.91 14.92 4.54
N ASN A 63 22.92 16.06 3.85
CA ASN A 63 24.12 16.90 3.75
C ASN A 63 24.05 17.99 4.83
N VAL A 64 24.68 17.72 5.98
CA VAL A 64 24.68 18.63 7.13
C VAL A 64 25.74 19.69 6.91
N ARG A 65 25.32 20.94 6.71
CA ARG A 65 26.23 22.08 6.47
C ARG A 65 26.13 23.11 7.59
N PRO A 66 27.24 23.78 7.96
CA PRO A 66 27.18 24.92 8.88
C PRO A 66 26.23 26.00 8.37
N GLY A 67 25.36 26.50 9.25
CA GLY A 67 24.43 27.59 8.96
C GLY A 67 23.06 27.17 8.41
N LEU A 68 22.83 25.90 8.07
CA LEU A 68 21.50 25.40 7.73
C LEU A 68 20.70 25.02 8.99
N SER A 69 19.44 25.39 9.01
CA SER A 69 18.47 24.92 10.00
C SER A 69 18.14 23.43 9.78
N LYS A 70 17.59 22.78 10.81
CA LYS A 70 17.12 21.39 10.71
C LYS A 70 16.08 21.20 9.59
N GLN A 71 15.21 22.19 9.39
CA GLN A 71 14.19 22.15 8.34
C GLN A 71 14.84 22.17 6.95
N GLU A 72 15.81 23.04 6.72
CA GLU A 72 16.51 23.12 5.42
C GLU A 72 17.31 21.85 5.12
N ILE A 73 17.88 21.22 6.15
CA ILE A 73 18.54 19.92 6.02
C ILE A 73 17.50 18.85 5.63
N ASP A 74 16.35 18.81 6.30
CA ASP A 74 15.30 17.83 6.04
C ASP A 74 14.66 18.01 4.65
N ASP A 75 14.45 19.25 4.21
CA ASP A 75 13.89 19.56 2.89
C ASP A 75 14.82 19.15 1.74
N SER A 76 16.13 19.07 2.00
CA SER A 76 17.14 18.60 1.04
C SER A 76 17.49 17.11 1.19
N ALA A 77 17.00 16.45 2.25
CA ALA A 77 17.31 15.06 2.56
C ALA A 77 16.71 14.09 1.54
N VAL A 78 17.33 12.92 1.44
CA VAL A 78 16.90 11.84 0.55
C VAL A 78 16.85 10.52 1.30
N LEU A 79 16.00 9.62 0.81
CA LEU A 79 15.89 8.26 1.30
C LEU A 79 16.54 7.32 0.29
N LEU A 80 17.40 6.44 0.80
CA LEU A 80 17.94 5.28 0.11
C LEU A 80 17.20 4.05 0.66
N ARG A 81 16.39 3.44 -0.19
CA ARG A 81 15.65 2.20 0.09
C ARG A 81 16.33 1.05 -0.63
N ALA A 82 16.82 0.07 0.11
CA ALA A 82 17.38 -1.17 -0.42
C ALA A 82 16.44 -2.34 -0.11
N TYR A 83 16.18 -3.17 -1.13
CA TYR A 83 15.24 -4.27 -1.05
C TYR A 83 15.74 -5.37 -0.09
N GLY A 84 14.82 -5.96 0.68
CA GLY A 84 15.11 -7.13 1.50
C GLY A 84 15.50 -8.35 0.70
N LYS A 85 16.26 -9.25 1.31
CA LYS A 85 16.63 -10.53 0.69
C LYS A 85 15.43 -11.48 0.71
N GLY A 86 15.08 -12.09 -0.43
CA GLY A 86 14.05 -13.13 -0.50
C GLY A 86 12.61 -12.62 -0.61
N THR A 87 12.40 -11.31 -0.70
CA THR A 87 11.07 -10.68 -0.81
C THR A 87 10.45 -10.76 -2.20
N ASP A 88 11.21 -11.15 -3.23
CA ASP A 88 10.80 -11.11 -4.64
C ASP A 88 9.67 -12.10 -4.98
N LEU A 89 9.43 -13.08 -4.10
CA LEU A 89 8.29 -14.01 -4.20
C LEU A 89 6.96 -13.25 -4.07
N ILE A 90 6.89 -12.31 -3.13
CA ILE A 90 5.67 -11.55 -2.80
C ILE A 90 5.65 -10.20 -3.52
N ILE A 91 6.79 -9.50 -3.52
CA ILE A 91 6.89 -8.13 -4.01
C ILE A 91 7.51 -8.11 -5.40
N ASP A 92 6.78 -7.48 -6.34
CA ASP A 92 7.27 -7.23 -7.68
C ASP A 92 7.99 -5.87 -7.70
N ARG A 93 9.33 -5.89 -7.67
CA ARG A 93 10.18 -4.69 -7.56
C ARG A 93 10.10 -3.78 -8.79
N GLU A 94 9.81 -4.36 -9.95
CA GLU A 94 9.56 -3.58 -11.16
C GLU A 94 8.24 -2.83 -11.04
N ARG A 95 7.18 -3.52 -10.60
CA ARG A 95 5.89 -2.89 -10.31
C ARG A 95 5.98 -1.82 -9.22
N GLU A 96 6.71 -2.07 -8.13
CA GLU A 96 6.92 -1.08 -7.06
C GLU A 96 7.52 0.21 -7.63
N THR A 97 8.52 0.10 -8.50
CA THR A 97 9.11 1.27 -9.17
C THR A 97 8.10 1.95 -10.09
N GLN A 98 7.38 1.19 -10.93
CA GLN A 98 6.38 1.74 -11.85
C GLN A 98 5.25 2.46 -11.09
N ASN A 99 4.82 1.92 -9.95
CA ASN A 99 3.85 2.54 -9.06
C ASN A 99 4.38 3.87 -8.50
N HIS A 100 5.63 3.90 -8.05
CA HIS A 100 6.26 5.13 -7.56
C HIS A 100 6.33 6.20 -8.65
N GLU A 101 6.80 5.84 -9.85
CA GLU A 101 6.88 6.76 -11.00
C GLU A 101 5.50 7.30 -11.39
N LEU A 102 4.49 6.43 -11.43
CA LEU A 102 3.10 6.80 -11.71
C LEU A 102 2.60 7.81 -10.67
N LEU A 103 2.73 7.50 -9.37
CA LEU A 103 2.28 8.38 -8.30
C LEU A 103 3.03 9.71 -8.26
N MET A 104 4.33 9.69 -8.57
CA MET A 104 5.15 10.91 -8.71
C MET A 104 4.61 11.79 -9.84
N GLY A 105 4.22 11.21 -10.97
CA GLY A 105 3.57 11.92 -12.08
C GLY A 105 2.25 12.61 -11.69
N HIS A 106 1.61 12.15 -10.61
CA HIS A 106 0.38 12.70 -10.04
C HIS A 106 0.60 13.53 -8.77
N SER A 107 1.86 13.80 -8.38
CA SER A 107 2.22 14.52 -7.13
C SER A 107 1.69 13.83 -5.86
N LEU A 108 1.61 12.49 -5.88
CA LEU A 108 1.17 11.64 -4.77
C LEU A 108 2.30 10.77 -4.20
N ALA A 109 3.49 10.84 -4.78
CA ALA A 109 4.72 10.25 -4.28
C ALA A 109 5.87 11.26 -4.34
N PRO A 110 6.89 11.11 -3.48
CA PRO A 110 8.07 11.97 -3.53
C PRO A 110 8.84 11.71 -4.81
N GLN A 111 9.61 12.71 -5.27
CA GLN A 111 10.42 12.57 -6.47
C GLN A 111 11.37 11.38 -6.36
N LEU A 112 11.26 10.44 -7.30
CA LEU A 112 12.20 9.34 -7.49
C LEU A 112 13.41 9.86 -8.26
N LEU A 113 14.59 9.79 -7.62
CA LEU A 113 15.82 10.42 -8.13
C LEU A 113 16.67 9.43 -8.92
N ALA A 114 16.78 8.20 -8.43
CA ALA A 114 17.52 7.14 -9.09
C ALA A 114 17.06 5.75 -8.66
N ARG A 115 17.33 4.76 -9.51
CA ARG A 115 17.27 3.32 -9.21
C ARG A 115 18.68 2.75 -9.19
N PHE A 116 18.87 1.66 -8.46
CA PHE A 116 20.11 0.90 -8.45
C PHE A 116 19.81 -0.60 -8.36
N ASN A 117 20.83 -1.46 -8.45
CA ASN A 117 20.65 -2.91 -8.66
C ASN A 117 19.68 -3.58 -7.67
N ASN A 118 19.66 -3.10 -6.42
CA ASN A 118 18.83 -3.65 -5.36
C ASN A 118 18.07 -2.55 -4.58
N GLY A 119 17.63 -1.49 -5.25
CA GLY A 119 16.87 -0.44 -4.57
C GLY A 119 16.67 0.85 -5.35
N MET A 120 16.33 1.90 -4.61
CA MET A 120 16.01 3.22 -5.15
C MET A 120 16.38 4.36 -4.19
N VAL A 121 16.57 5.55 -4.75
CA VAL A 121 16.81 6.81 -4.05
C VAL A 121 15.70 7.80 -4.40
N TYR A 122 15.02 8.36 -3.40
CA TYR A 122 13.92 9.31 -3.58
C TYR A 122 13.94 10.41 -2.50
N ARG A 123 13.18 11.49 -2.70
CA ARG A 123 13.11 12.61 -1.75
C ARG A 123 12.50 12.18 -0.41
N TYR A 124 13.04 12.72 0.68
CA TYR A 124 12.44 12.57 2.00
C TYR A 124 11.14 13.38 2.11
N ILE A 125 10.14 12.82 2.79
CA ILE A 125 8.91 13.54 3.15
C ILE A 125 9.02 13.92 4.62
N SER A 126 9.07 15.21 4.91
CA SER A 126 9.07 15.74 6.28
C SER A 126 7.70 15.51 6.93
N GLY A 127 7.70 14.99 8.16
CA GLY A 127 6.48 14.75 8.92
C GLY A 127 6.66 13.73 10.03
N SER A 128 5.55 13.36 10.66
CA SER A 128 5.50 12.34 11.70
C SER A 128 4.76 11.11 11.17
N VAL A 129 5.40 9.94 11.25
CA VAL A 129 4.77 8.66 10.92
C VAL A 129 3.70 8.37 11.97
N THR A 130 2.51 7.96 11.55
CA THR A 130 1.43 7.63 12.49
C THR A 130 1.65 6.28 13.17
N ALA A 131 1.21 6.15 14.42
CA ALA A 131 1.01 4.88 15.10
C ALA A 131 -0.46 4.42 14.92
N PRO A 132 -0.82 3.15 15.20
CA PRO A 132 -2.20 2.68 15.11
C PRO A 132 -3.18 3.56 15.90
N GLY A 133 -2.71 4.08 17.03
CA GLY A 133 -3.50 4.95 17.89
C GLY A 133 -3.91 6.27 17.25
N ASP A 134 -3.08 6.83 16.37
CA ASP A 134 -3.30 8.12 15.71
C ASP A 134 -4.36 8.03 14.61
N LEU A 135 -4.53 6.84 13.99
CA LEU A 135 -5.57 6.62 12.98
C LEU A 135 -6.98 6.82 13.53
N ARG A 136 -7.15 6.80 14.86
CA ARG A 136 -8.43 7.03 15.54
C ARG A 136 -8.72 8.52 15.75
N ASN A 137 -7.74 9.39 15.56
CA ASN A 137 -7.93 10.83 15.66
C ASN A 137 -8.71 11.33 14.43
N LYS A 138 -9.79 12.08 14.69
CA LYS A 138 -10.66 12.65 13.65
C LYS A 138 -9.91 13.45 12.61
N ASP A 139 -8.98 14.29 13.03
CA ASP A 139 -8.23 15.13 12.10
C ASP A 139 -7.33 14.28 11.17
N VAL A 140 -6.80 13.17 11.68
CA VAL A 140 -5.96 12.24 10.94
C VAL A 140 -6.80 11.39 9.98
N TYR A 141 -7.83 10.69 10.45
CA TYR A 141 -8.61 9.81 9.56
C TYR A 141 -9.36 10.59 8.50
N THR A 142 -9.81 11.83 8.79
CA THR A 142 -10.43 12.69 7.79
C THR A 142 -9.38 13.16 6.77
N ALA A 143 -8.13 13.44 7.18
CA ALA A 143 -7.05 13.73 6.25
C ALA A 143 -6.68 12.52 5.36
N VAL A 144 -6.66 11.31 5.93
CA VAL A 144 -6.47 10.05 5.20
C VAL A 144 -7.59 9.85 4.18
N ALA A 145 -8.86 10.05 4.57
CA ALA A 145 -10.01 9.95 3.66
C ALA A 145 -9.86 10.86 2.43
N ARG A 146 -9.49 12.14 2.63
CA ARG A 146 -9.23 13.07 1.53
C ARG A 146 -8.07 12.63 0.64
N ARG A 147 -6.94 12.22 1.22
CA ARG A 147 -5.75 11.83 0.45
C ARG A 147 -6.00 10.55 -0.34
N LEU A 148 -6.69 9.57 0.24
CA LEU A 148 -7.05 8.32 -0.42
C LEU A 148 -8.07 8.56 -1.54
N ALA A 149 -9.05 9.43 -1.32
CA ALA A 149 -9.99 9.85 -2.34
C ALA A 149 -9.31 10.55 -3.52
N GLN A 150 -8.38 11.47 -3.25
CA GLN A 150 -7.55 12.09 -4.29
C GLN A 150 -6.83 11.04 -5.12
N TRP A 151 -6.12 10.12 -4.46
CA TRP A 151 -5.39 9.04 -5.11
C TRP A 151 -6.32 8.22 -6.01
N HIS A 152 -7.42 7.70 -5.47
CA HIS A 152 -8.37 6.86 -6.20
C HIS A 152 -9.06 7.58 -7.36
N ALA A 153 -9.24 8.90 -7.28
CA ALA A 153 -9.85 9.70 -8.32
C ALA A 153 -8.91 9.97 -9.50
N VAL A 154 -7.63 10.27 -9.23
CA VAL A 154 -6.73 10.84 -10.25
C VAL A 154 -5.74 9.85 -10.85
N VAL A 155 -5.40 8.76 -10.15
CA VAL A 155 -4.38 7.82 -10.60
C VAL A 155 -5.02 6.71 -11.45
N PRO A 156 -4.59 6.53 -12.71
CA PRO A 156 -5.22 5.55 -13.59
C PRO A 156 -4.80 4.11 -13.26
N CYS A 157 -5.74 3.17 -13.38
CA CYS A 157 -5.44 1.74 -13.42
C CYS A 157 -4.82 1.40 -14.78
N LEU A 158 -3.49 1.25 -14.83
CA LEU A 158 -2.78 0.87 -16.05
C LEU A 158 -2.68 -0.67 -16.15
N PRO A 159 -2.97 -1.27 -17.32
CA PRO A 159 -2.61 -2.66 -17.55
C PRO A 159 -1.10 -2.79 -17.52
N ASN A 160 -0.59 -3.90 -17.01
CA ASN A 160 0.85 -4.13 -17.03
C ASN A 160 1.28 -4.30 -18.50
N THR A 161 2.03 -3.35 -19.04
CA THR A 161 2.76 -3.52 -20.29
C THR A 161 3.95 -4.40 -20.00
N ARG A 162 3.72 -5.70 -19.81
CA ARG A 162 4.81 -6.67 -19.87
C ARG A 162 5.31 -6.63 -21.31
N VAL A 163 6.39 -5.88 -21.54
CA VAL A 163 7.23 -6.13 -22.70
C VAL A 163 7.72 -7.57 -22.50
N PRO A 164 7.41 -8.51 -23.40
CA PRO A 164 8.00 -9.84 -23.34
C PRO A 164 9.52 -9.66 -23.25
N VAL A 165 10.17 -10.36 -22.31
CA VAL A 165 11.63 -10.27 -22.06
C VAL A 165 12.41 -10.95 -23.21
N GLU A 166 11.95 -10.81 -24.44
CA GLU A 166 12.59 -11.39 -25.63
C GLU A 166 13.54 -10.40 -26.32
N GLU A 167 13.46 -9.09 -26.04
CA GLU A 167 14.19 -8.10 -26.87
C GLU A 167 15.26 -7.24 -26.16
N VAL A 168 15.48 -7.34 -24.83
CA VAL A 168 16.46 -6.43 -24.16
C VAL A 168 17.27 -7.04 -23.00
N ALA A 169 17.25 -8.35 -22.76
CA ALA A 169 18.05 -8.93 -21.68
C ALA A 169 19.50 -9.20 -22.12
N SER A 170 20.47 -8.57 -21.45
CA SER A 170 21.85 -9.06 -21.44
C SER A 170 21.96 -10.26 -20.50
N GLU A 171 22.91 -11.17 -20.77
CA GLU A 171 23.16 -12.39 -19.98
C GLU A 171 23.32 -12.13 -18.47
N ALA A 172 23.74 -10.92 -18.07
CA ALA A 172 23.85 -10.52 -16.67
C ALA A 172 22.49 -10.28 -15.99
N MET A 173 21.45 -9.93 -16.75
CA MET A 173 20.09 -9.69 -16.24
C MET A 173 19.29 -10.99 -16.13
N GLU A 174 19.60 -12.00 -16.94
CA GLU A 174 19.04 -13.35 -16.82
C GLU A 174 19.50 -14.07 -15.54
N ALA A 175 20.73 -13.80 -15.09
CA ALA A 175 21.30 -14.40 -13.88
C ALA A 175 20.75 -13.84 -12.55
N MET A 176 20.05 -12.69 -12.58
CA MET A 176 19.49 -12.05 -11.37
C MET A 176 17.98 -12.28 -11.20
N VAL A 177 17.39 -13.08 -12.08
CA VAL A 177 15.97 -13.37 -12.09
C VAL A 177 15.75 -14.76 -11.46
N PRO A 178 14.94 -14.88 -10.40
CA PRO A 178 14.55 -16.19 -9.89
C PRO A 178 13.96 -17.02 -11.01
N THR A 179 14.50 -18.23 -11.19
CA THR A 179 14.23 -19.20 -12.26
C THR A 179 12.80 -19.77 -12.28
N GLU A 180 11.88 -19.22 -11.47
CA GLU A 180 10.46 -19.57 -11.41
C GLU A 180 9.59 -18.66 -12.31
N ARG A 181 10.18 -18.06 -13.36
CA ARG A 181 9.45 -17.32 -14.41
C ARG A 181 8.63 -18.29 -15.30
N ARG A 182 7.52 -18.74 -14.69
CA ARG A 182 6.15 -19.02 -15.18
C ARG A 182 5.96 -19.98 -16.34
N ASP A 183 5.47 -21.15 -15.97
CA ASP A 183 4.51 -21.92 -16.77
C ASP A 183 3.40 -20.99 -17.30
N PRO A 184 3.27 -20.82 -18.64
CA PRO A 184 2.23 -20.01 -19.26
C PRO A 184 0.80 -20.42 -18.87
N GLU A 185 0.59 -21.68 -18.47
CA GLU A 185 -0.70 -22.15 -17.95
C GLU A 185 -1.03 -21.56 -16.58
N VAL A 186 -0.09 -21.60 -15.63
CA VAL A 186 -0.27 -21.00 -14.30
C VAL A 186 -0.54 -19.51 -14.44
N GLN A 187 0.19 -18.82 -15.33
CA GLN A 187 -0.04 -17.41 -15.54
C GLN A 187 -1.44 -17.10 -16.10
N ARG A 188 -1.94 -17.90 -17.04
CA ARG A 188 -3.30 -17.77 -17.55
C ARG A 188 -4.36 -17.98 -16.46
N LYS A 189 -4.14 -18.93 -15.54
CA LYS A 189 -5.02 -19.15 -14.39
C LYS A 189 -5.02 -17.94 -13.44
N ILE A 190 -3.84 -17.38 -13.16
CA ILE A 190 -3.71 -16.15 -12.34
C ILE A 190 -4.49 -15.00 -12.97
N ASP A 191 -4.23 -14.69 -14.23
CA ASP A 191 -4.85 -13.54 -14.90
C ASP A 191 -6.36 -13.75 -15.13
N GLY A 192 -6.80 -15.01 -15.20
CA GLY A 192 -8.19 -15.41 -15.44
C GLY A 192 -9.09 -15.48 -14.20
N ILE A 193 -8.55 -15.33 -12.98
CA ILE A 193 -9.36 -15.52 -11.75
C ILE A 193 -10.54 -14.54 -11.66
N ALA A 194 -10.36 -13.30 -12.11
CA ALA A 194 -11.38 -12.25 -12.14
C ALA A 194 -11.58 -11.74 -13.58
N PRO A 195 -12.42 -12.42 -14.38
CA PRO A 195 -12.62 -12.11 -15.79
C PRO A 195 -13.03 -10.65 -16.03
N GLY A 196 -12.50 -10.03 -17.08
CA GLY A 196 -12.80 -8.65 -17.45
C GLY A 196 -12.13 -7.58 -16.59
N LYS A 197 -11.47 -7.94 -15.48
CA LYS A 197 -10.68 -7.01 -14.66
C LYS A 197 -9.26 -6.88 -15.22
N VAL A 198 -8.67 -5.69 -15.09
CA VAL A 198 -7.28 -5.44 -15.51
C VAL A 198 -6.32 -6.20 -14.61
N ALA A 199 -5.28 -6.83 -15.17
CA ALA A 199 -4.24 -7.51 -14.41
C ALA A 199 -2.92 -6.70 -14.42
N PRO A 200 -2.16 -6.69 -13.30
CA PRO A 200 -2.53 -7.23 -12.00
C PRO A 200 -3.62 -6.40 -11.31
N ASN A 201 -4.34 -7.04 -10.40
CA ASN A 201 -5.30 -6.47 -9.44
C ASN A 201 -5.26 -7.30 -8.14
N VAL A 202 -5.94 -6.86 -7.08
CA VAL A 202 -5.98 -7.57 -5.79
C VAL A 202 -6.28 -9.07 -5.93
N TRP A 203 -7.25 -9.47 -6.76
CA TRP A 203 -7.64 -10.87 -6.95
C TRP A 203 -6.51 -11.70 -7.58
N THR A 204 -5.90 -11.19 -8.65
CA THR A 204 -4.78 -11.86 -9.32
C THR A 204 -3.53 -11.93 -8.43
N VAL A 205 -3.33 -10.94 -7.54
CA VAL A 205 -2.23 -10.96 -6.57
C VAL A 205 -2.49 -12.04 -5.51
N THR A 206 -3.69 -12.11 -4.94
CA THR A 206 -4.07 -13.17 -4.00
C THR A 206 -3.94 -14.56 -4.65
N GLN A 207 -4.37 -14.71 -5.91
CA GLN A 207 -4.22 -15.96 -6.67
C GLN A 207 -2.75 -16.35 -6.86
N LYS A 208 -1.89 -15.37 -7.18
CA LYS A 208 -0.43 -15.58 -7.27
C LYS A 208 0.13 -16.07 -5.92
N TRP A 209 -0.32 -15.48 -4.81
CA TRP A 209 0.12 -15.87 -3.48
C TRP A 209 -0.34 -17.26 -3.08
N ILE A 210 -1.59 -17.65 -3.38
CA ILE A 210 -2.08 -19.02 -3.13
C ILE A 210 -1.20 -20.04 -3.84
N TYR A 211 -0.82 -19.80 -5.10
CA TYR A 211 0.09 -20.69 -5.83
C TYR A 211 1.52 -20.72 -5.28
N ALA A 212 1.93 -19.71 -4.52
CA ALA A 212 3.22 -19.67 -3.83
C ALA A 212 3.19 -20.29 -2.42
N LEU A 213 2.02 -20.72 -1.93
CA LEU A 213 1.91 -21.42 -0.65
C LEU A 213 2.69 -22.74 -0.69
N PRO A 214 3.25 -23.18 0.45
CA PRO A 214 3.94 -24.48 0.52
C PRO A 214 2.96 -25.63 0.24
N THR A 215 3.44 -26.69 -0.42
CA THR A 215 2.64 -27.85 -0.88
C THR A 215 3.33 -29.20 -0.63
N ALA A 216 4.36 -29.22 0.22
CA ALA A 216 5.17 -30.42 0.48
C ALA A 216 4.39 -31.50 1.24
N THR A 217 3.59 -31.14 2.24
CA THR A 217 2.77 -32.08 3.01
C THR A 217 1.31 -32.13 2.52
N GLU A 218 0.57 -33.16 2.95
CA GLU A 218 -0.85 -33.28 2.61
C GLU A 218 -1.67 -32.16 3.26
N GLU A 219 -1.33 -31.79 4.48
CA GLU A 219 -1.94 -30.68 5.22
C GLU A 219 -1.73 -29.35 4.47
N GLN A 220 -0.52 -29.14 3.94
CA GLN A 220 -0.18 -27.97 3.14
C GLN A 220 -0.98 -27.90 1.83
N ARG A 221 -1.12 -29.04 1.12
CA ARG A 221 -1.96 -29.13 -0.09
C ARG A 221 -3.43 -28.89 0.22
N ALA A 222 -3.94 -29.48 1.30
CA ALA A 222 -5.32 -29.29 1.73
C ALA A 222 -5.60 -27.83 2.08
N ARG A 223 -4.69 -27.16 2.79
CA ARG A 223 -4.80 -25.73 3.13
C ARG A 223 -4.76 -24.83 1.90
N GLN A 224 -3.88 -25.12 0.94
CA GLN A 224 -3.85 -24.38 -0.34
C GLN A 224 -5.17 -24.55 -1.10
N ALA A 225 -5.71 -25.78 -1.17
CA ALA A 225 -6.98 -26.06 -1.85
C ALA A 225 -8.18 -25.38 -1.17
N GLU A 226 -8.20 -25.32 0.16
CA GLU A 226 -9.21 -24.59 0.93
C GLU A 226 -9.18 -23.10 0.60
N LEU A 227 -8.01 -22.46 0.68
CA LEU A 227 -7.83 -21.03 0.41
C LEU A 227 -8.14 -20.70 -1.06
N GLN A 228 -7.81 -21.61 -1.99
CA GLN A 228 -8.21 -21.49 -3.39
C GLN A 228 -9.73 -21.42 -3.54
N GLY A 229 -10.46 -22.33 -2.86
CA GLY A 229 -11.92 -22.34 -2.84
C GLY A 229 -12.52 -21.04 -2.27
N GLU A 230 -11.97 -20.54 -1.17
CA GLU A 230 -12.41 -19.28 -0.56
C GLU A 230 -12.11 -18.05 -1.44
N LEU A 231 -10.96 -18.02 -2.12
CA LEU A 231 -10.65 -16.95 -3.08
C LEU A 231 -11.64 -16.96 -4.25
N GLU A 232 -11.83 -18.11 -4.91
CA GLU A 232 -12.76 -18.24 -6.03
C GLU A 232 -14.18 -17.83 -5.64
N ARG A 233 -14.59 -18.22 -4.43
CA ARG A 233 -15.89 -17.85 -3.89
C ARG A 233 -16.00 -16.35 -3.64
N THR A 234 -14.99 -15.76 -2.99
CA THR A 234 -14.93 -14.31 -2.72
C THR A 234 -14.95 -13.51 -4.02
N VAL A 235 -14.20 -13.95 -5.05
CA VAL A 235 -14.18 -13.31 -6.37
C VAL A 235 -15.55 -13.35 -7.02
N ARG A 236 -16.20 -14.53 -7.08
CA ARG A 236 -17.56 -14.66 -7.63
C ARG A 236 -18.58 -13.74 -6.94
N GLU A 237 -18.45 -13.55 -5.63
CA GLU A 237 -19.39 -12.77 -4.84
C GLU A 237 -19.13 -11.25 -4.92
N LEU A 238 -17.88 -10.82 -5.15
CA LEU A 238 -17.45 -9.43 -4.93
C LEU A 238 -16.80 -8.74 -6.14
N SER A 239 -16.18 -9.44 -7.09
CA SER A 239 -15.36 -8.78 -8.13
C SER A 239 -16.16 -7.91 -9.10
N ASP A 240 -17.38 -8.33 -9.43
CA ASP A 240 -18.24 -7.66 -10.43
C ASP A 240 -19.27 -6.72 -9.83
N ARG A 241 -19.18 -6.44 -8.52
CA ARG A 241 -20.06 -5.46 -7.88
C ARG A 241 -19.81 -4.05 -8.45
N PRO A 242 -20.86 -3.23 -8.64
CA PRO A 242 -20.70 -1.82 -8.98
C PRO A 242 -19.89 -1.09 -7.90
N GLY A 243 -19.02 -0.18 -8.33
CA GLY A 243 -18.20 0.62 -7.42
C GLY A 243 -17.55 1.79 -8.15
N LEU A 244 -16.81 2.59 -7.39
CA LEU A 244 -16.07 3.74 -7.93
C LEU A 244 -14.93 3.28 -8.86
N GLY A 245 -14.45 4.22 -9.67
CA GLY A 245 -13.39 3.99 -10.64
C GLY A 245 -13.87 3.32 -11.94
N LYS A 246 -12.93 2.94 -12.79
CA LYS A 246 -13.24 2.31 -14.08
C LYS A 246 -13.40 0.81 -13.88
N ASN A 247 -14.52 0.24 -14.32
CA ASN A 247 -14.83 -1.19 -14.14
C ASN A 247 -14.78 -1.62 -12.65
N SER A 248 -15.28 -0.75 -11.77
CA SER A 248 -15.29 -0.90 -10.31
C SER A 248 -13.89 -1.04 -9.67
N LEU A 249 -12.85 -0.57 -10.35
CA LEU A 249 -11.48 -0.56 -9.84
C LEU A 249 -10.92 0.86 -9.81
N VAL A 250 -10.24 1.15 -8.70
CA VAL A 250 -9.38 2.32 -8.50
C VAL A 250 -7.94 1.84 -8.35
N PHE A 251 -6.95 2.69 -8.62
CA PHE A 251 -5.56 2.35 -8.30
C PHE A 251 -5.39 2.49 -6.79
N ALA A 252 -5.36 1.38 -6.06
CA ALA A 252 -5.43 1.34 -4.60
C ALA A 252 -4.03 1.19 -3.97
N HIS A 253 -3.89 1.61 -2.72
CA HIS A 253 -2.67 1.39 -1.94
C HIS A 253 -2.50 -0.08 -1.54
N CYS A 254 -3.61 -0.72 -1.15
CA CYS A 254 -3.73 -2.10 -0.69
C CYS A 254 -2.99 -2.44 0.63
N ASP A 255 -2.31 -1.47 1.24
CA ASP A 255 -1.50 -1.67 2.45
C ASP A 255 -1.38 -0.37 3.27
N LEU A 256 -2.51 0.31 3.49
CA LEU A 256 -2.51 1.62 4.16
C LEU A 256 -2.53 1.47 5.69
N LEU A 257 -1.51 0.81 6.24
CA LEU A 257 -1.28 0.71 7.68
C LEU A 257 -0.72 2.03 8.26
N SER A 258 -0.74 2.17 9.59
CA SER A 258 -0.30 3.41 10.26
C SER A 258 1.12 3.86 9.91
N GLY A 259 2.06 2.91 9.82
CA GLY A 259 3.43 3.16 9.37
C GLY A 259 3.55 3.76 7.95
N ASN A 260 2.52 3.63 7.12
CA ASN A 260 2.48 4.12 5.73
C ASN A 260 1.77 5.47 5.59
N VAL A 261 1.39 6.10 6.71
CA VAL A 261 0.79 7.44 6.76
C VAL A 261 1.75 8.40 7.47
N ILE A 262 2.13 9.47 6.78
CA ILE A 262 2.92 10.58 7.33
C ILE A 262 2.01 11.78 7.51
N VAL A 263 1.87 12.27 8.74
CA VAL A 263 1.27 13.59 9.02
C VAL A 263 2.29 14.67 8.70
N GLU A 264 1.96 15.53 7.73
CA GLU A 264 2.82 16.62 7.30
C GLU A 264 2.80 17.77 8.33
N PRO A 265 3.92 18.50 8.50
CA PRO A 265 3.94 19.69 9.34
C PRO A 265 2.90 20.71 8.87
N ALA A 266 2.22 21.36 9.82
CA ALA A 266 1.27 22.42 9.51
C ALA A 266 1.97 23.52 8.70
N LYS A 267 1.47 23.79 7.48
CA LYS A 267 1.95 24.92 6.68
C LYS A 267 1.60 26.20 7.42
N LYS A 268 2.59 27.02 7.77
CA LYS A 268 2.35 28.39 8.25
C LYS A 268 1.66 29.14 7.10
N GLY A 269 0.35 29.35 7.21
CA GLY A 269 -0.37 30.19 6.26
C GLY A 269 0.21 31.61 6.29
N GLU A 270 0.35 32.23 5.13
CA GLU A 270 0.53 33.68 5.05
C GLU A 270 -0.64 34.33 5.80
N ALA A 271 -0.33 35.10 6.84
CA ALA A 271 -1.30 35.75 7.71
C ALA A 271 -2.01 36.89 6.97
N ASN A 272 -2.88 36.57 6.02
CA ASN A 272 -3.75 37.53 5.37
C ASN A 272 -5.03 37.72 6.20
N GLY A 273 -4.90 38.38 7.37
CA GLY A 273 -5.89 39.24 8.02
C GLY A 273 -7.33 38.75 8.30
N VAL A 274 -7.71 37.53 7.93
CA VAL A 274 -9.02 36.93 8.17
C VAL A 274 -8.78 35.75 9.11
N ALA A 275 -9.55 35.68 10.20
CA ALA A 275 -9.45 34.64 11.23
C ALA A 275 -9.15 33.28 10.59
N ALA A 276 -7.92 32.80 10.75
CA ALA A 276 -7.46 31.59 10.08
C ALA A 276 -8.35 30.44 10.56
N LYS A 277 -9.07 29.79 9.63
CA LYS A 277 -9.60 28.45 9.88
C LYS A 277 -8.43 27.62 10.40
N GLU A 278 -8.68 26.79 11.43
CA GLU A 278 -7.66 25.89 11.95
C GLU A 278 -6.97 25.15 10.80
N PRO A 279 -5.63 25.01 10.84
CA PRO A 279 -4.89 24.42 9.74
C PRO A 279 -5.39 22.99 9.51
N VAL A 280 -5.88 22.73 8.30
CA VAL A 280 -6.36 21.41 7.90
C VAL A 280 -5.19 20.43 7.90
N THR A 281 -5.29 19.36 8.69
CA THR A 281 -4.32 18.27 8.71
C THR A 281 -4.10 17.70 7.31
N SER A 282 -2.83 17.64 6.90
CA SER A 282 -2.39 17.07 5.62
C SER A 282 -1.60 15.80 5.90
N VAL A 283 -1.80 14.79 5.08
CA VAL A 283 -1.05 13.53 5.15
C VAL A 283 -0.48 13.18 3.78
N SER A 284 0.63 12.45 3.80
CA SER A 284 1.23 11.79 2.65
C SER A 284 1.27 10.28 2.89
N PHE A 285 1.10 9.50 1.83
CA PHE A 285 1.23 8.05 1.89
C PHE A 285 2.58 7.62 1.34
N ILE A 286 3.12 6.52 1.86
CA ILE A 286 4.38 5.93 1.45
C ILE A 286 4.25 4.42 1.30
N ASP A 287 5.26 3.78 0.72
CA ASP A 287 5.34 2.32 0.56
C ASP A 287 4.30 1.71 -0.39
N TYR A 288 4.56 1.83 -1.69
CA TYR A 288 3.61 1.51 -2.76
C TYR A 288 3.79 0.10 -3.35
N GLU A 289 4.44 -0.81 -2.62
CA GLU A 289 4.86 -2.12 -3.14
C GLU A 289 3.69 -3.09 -3.40
N TYR A 290 2.61 -2.92 -2.63
CA TYR A 290 1.34 -3.64 -2.78
C TYR A 290 0.32 -2.91 -3.65
N ALA A 291 0.60 -1.67 -4.07
CA ALA A 291 -0.37 -0.87 -4.82
C ALA A 291 -0.72 -1.54 -6.17
N VAL A 292 -2.01 -1.80 -6.36
CA VAL A 292 -2.58 -2.41 -7.56
C VAL A 292 -4.02 -1.92 -7.76
N PRO A 293 -4.58 -2.04 -8.98
CA PRO A 293 -6.01 -1.89 -9.18
C PRO A 293 -6.83 -2.77 -8.24
N SER A 294 -7.74 -2.16 -7.48
CA SER A 294 -8.61 -2.85 -6.50
C SER A 294 -9.96 -2.16 -6.37
N PRO A 295 -11.00 -2.83 -5.86
CA PRO A 295 -12.21 -2.15 -5.43
C PRO A 295 -11.88 -1.13 -4.33
N ALA A 296 -12.41 0.10 -4.42
CA ALA A 296 -12.20 1.10 -3.37
C ALA A 296 -12.66 0.61 -1.99
N ALA A 297 -13.73 -0.20 -1.97
CA ALA A 297 -14.25 -0.82 -0.76
C ALA A 297 -13.24 -1.76 -0.08
N PHE A 298 -12.43 -2.50 -0.85
CA PHE A 298 -11.35 -3.33 -0.30
C PHE A 298 -10.29 -2.46 0.38
N ASP A 299 -9.80 -1.42 -0.28
CA ASP A 299 -8.71 -0.59 0.26
C ASP A 299 -9.13 0.16 1.53
N ILE A 300 -10.38 0.64 1.57
CA ILE A 300 -10.97 1.28 2.76
C ILE A 300 -11.21 0.26 3.88
N ALA A 301 -11.76 -0.92 3.57
CA ALA A 301 -11.95 -1.98 4.57
C ALA A 301 -10.60 -2.46 5.15
N ASN A 302 -9.58 -2.55 4.30
CA ASN A 302 -8.21 -2.85 4.70
C ASN A 302 -7.68 -1.78 5.65
N HIS A 303 -7.74 -0.50 5.26
CA HIS A 303 -7.31 0.60 6.14
C HIS A 303 -8.02 0.60 7.50
N PHE A 304 -9.32 0.29 7.56
CA PHE A 304 -10.04 0.15 8.83
C PHE A 304 -9.57 -1.03 9.68
N ALA A 305 -9.15 -2.15 9.07
CA ALA A 305 -8.56 -3.26 9.81
C ALA A 305 -7.22 -2.86 10.47
N GLU A 306 -6.46 -1.97 9.84
CA GLU A 306 -5.17 -1.50 10.33
C GLU A 306 -5.25 -0.58 11.57
N TRP A 307 -6.46 -0.20 12.01
CA TRP A 307 -6.64 0.50 13.29
C TRP A 307 -6.28 -0.37 14.50
N GLY A 308 -6.38 -1.69 14.35
CA GLY A 308 -5.96 -2.67 15.37
C GLY A 308 -4.45 -2.91 15.44
N GLY A 309 -3.67 -2.41 14.47
CA GLY A 309 -2.24 -2.66 14.35
C GLY A 309 -1.88 -4.14 14.20
N PHE A 310 -0.59 -4.47 14.36
CA PHE A 310 -0.09 -5.84 14.27
C PHE A 310 -0.58 -6.76 15.40
N ASP A 311 -1.00 -6.19 16.52
CA ASP A 311 -1.60 -6.93 17.64
C ASP A 311 -3.04 -7.37 17.34
N CYS A 312 -3.62 -6.92 16.22
CA CYS A 312 -4.99 -7.20 15.83
C CYS A 312 -6.00 -6.85 16.95
N ASP A 313 -5.83 -5.68 17.59
CA ASP A 313 -6.75 -5.25 18.64
C ASP A 313 -8.12 -4.89 18.04
N PHE A 314 -9.02 -5.87 18.06
CA PHE A 314 -10.37 -5.71 17.52
C PHE A 314 -11.24 -4.75 18.31
N SER A 315 -10.87 -4.36 19.53
CA SER A 315 -11.64 -3.43 20.35
C SER A 315 -11.57 -1.99 19.84
N VAL A 316 -10.54 -1.66 19.05
CA VAL A 316 -10.25 -0.28 18.61
C VAL A 316 -10.60 -0.03 17.14
N LEU A 317 -11.19 -0.99 16.44
CA LEU A 317 -11.68 -0.81 15.07
C LEU A 317 -12.73 0.33 15.00
N PRO A 318 -12.88 1.00 13.85
CA PRO A 318 -13.80 2.12 13.72
C PRO A 318 -15.26 1.69 13.83
N THR A 319 -16.04 2.41 14.63
CA THR A 319 -17.50 2.22 14.72
C THR A 319 -18.22 2.65 13.46
N ARG A 320 -19.51 2.33 13.34
CA ARG A 320 -20.32 2.75 12.19
C ARG A 320 -20.30 4.27 12.01
N THR A 321 -20.36 5.04 13.10
CA THR A 321 -20.28 6.51 13.03
C THR A 321 -18.94 6.97 12.46
N GLN A 322 -17.82 6.43 12.96
CA GLN A 322 -16.48 6.78 12.45
C GLN A 322 -16.30 6.38 10.97
N ARG A 323 -16.80 5.20 10.57
CA ARG A 323 -16.75 4.75 9.17
C ARG A 323 -17.60 5.64 8.26
N ARG A 324 -18.80 6.06 8.70
CA ARG A 324 -19.64 7.01 7.93
C ARG A 324 -18.96 8.36 7.78
N ASP A 325 -18.37 8.89 8.84
CA ASP A 325 -17.62 10.15 8.80
C ASP A 325 -16.46 10.06 7.78
N PHE A 326 -15.67 9.00 7.83
CA PHE A 326 -14.59 8.76 6.87
C PHE A 326 -15.12 8.68 5.43
N ILE A 327 -16.17 7.89 5.20
CA ILE A 327 -16.70 7.62 3.86
C ILE A 327 -17.35 8.86 3.24
N ARG A 328 -18.05 9.69 4.04
CA ARG A 328 -18.59 10.97 3.56
C ARG A 328 -17.48 11.91 3.10
N GLU A 329 -16.44 12.07 3.91
CA GLU A 329 -15.29 12.90 3.54
C GLU A 329 -14.61 12.36 2.27
N TYR A 330 -14.40 11.04 2.21
CA TYR A 330 -13.81 10.37 1.06
C TYR A 330 -14.63 10.64 -0.21
N VAL A 331 -15.96 10.43 -0.18
CA VAL A 331 -16.82 10.60 -1.35
C VAL A 331 -16.87 12.05 -1.82
N ALA A 332 -17.00 13.00 -0.90
CA ALA A 332 -16.95 14.43 -1.22
C ALA A 332 -15.63 14.81 -1.90
N SER A 333 -14.51 14.36 -1.35
CA SER A 333 -13.17 14.62 -1.91
C SER A 333 -12.96 13.93 -3.26
N TYR A 334 -13.45 12.69 -3.43
CA TYR A 334 -13.29 11.90 -4.65
C TYR A 334 -13.95 12.60 -5.84
N PHE A 335 -15.21 13.02 -5.70
CA PHE A 335 -15.91 13.72 -6.77
C PHE A 335 -15.39 15.14 -7.01
N ALA A 336 -14.90 15.83 -5.97
CA ALA A 336 -14.20 17.10 -6.13
C ALA A 336 -12.94 16.95 -6.99
N HIS A 337 -12.13 15.91 -6.77
CA HIS A 337 -10.93 15.64 -7.57
C HIS A 337 -11.23 15.16 -9.00
N LEU A 338 -12.38 14.51 -9.22
CA LEU A 338 -12.87 14.22 -10.57
C LEU A 338 -13.43 15.44 -11.30
N ASN A 339 -13.58 16.59 -10.62
CA ASN A 339 -14.29 17.77 -11.12
C ASN A 339 -15.74 17.45 -11.54
N VAL A 340 -16.41 16.57 -10.80
CA VAL A 340 -17.81 16.20 -10.99
C VAL A 340 -18.62 16.85 -9.88
N ALA A 341 -19.43 17.85 -10.24
CA ALA A 341 -20.33 18.50 -9.29
C ALA A 341 -21.48 17.54 -8.93
N LYS A 342 -21.67 17.31 -7.63
CA LYS A 342 -22.81 16.58 -7.05
C LYS A 342 -23.47 17.44 -5.99
N THR A 343 -24.78 17.32 -5.88
CA THR A 343 -25.57 17.86 -4.78
C THR A 343 -25.26 17.11 -3.48
N SER A 344 -25.62 17.70 -2.33
CA SER A 344 -25.45 17.03 -1.03
C SER A 344 -26.22 15.69 -0.95
N GLU A 345 -27.39 15.59 -1.59
CA GLU A 345 -28.19 14.36 -1.63
C GLU A 345 -27.53 13.26 -2.48
N GLU A 346 -26.97 13.62 -3.63
CA GLU A 346 -26.20 12.68 -4.46
C GLU A 346 -24.93 12.21 -3.74
N LEU A 347 -24.23 13.10 -3.03
CA LEU A 347 -23.05 12.72 -2.24
C LEU A 347 -23.41 11.76 -1.09
N GLU A 348 -24.51 11.98 -0.39
CA GLU A 348 -24.98 11.05 0.65
C GLU A 348 -25.40 9.70 0.06
N THR A 349 -26.01 9.69 -1.13
CA THR A 349 -26.37 8.44 -1.82
C THR A 349 -25.12 7.63 -2.19
N GLU A 350 -24.09 8.29 -2.73
CA GLU A 350 -22.80 7.66 -3.06
C GLU A 350 -22.07 7.19 -1.80
N ALA A 351 -22.12 7.97 -0.71
CA ALA A 351 -21.53 7.61 0.57
C ALA A 351 -22.22 6.39 1.18
N GLN A 352 -23.56 6.31 1.11
CA GLN A 352 -24.31 5.16 1.59
C GLN A 352 -23.99 3.90 0.77
N ALA A 353 -23.93 4.00 -0.56
CA ALA A 353 -23.56 2.89 -1.43
C ALA A 353 -22.12 2.39 -1.15
N LEU A 354 -21.17 3.30 -0.94
CA LEU A 354 -19.80 2.93 -0.57
C LEU A 354 -19.73 2.34 0.84
N PHE A 355 -20.51 2.83 1.80
CA PHE A 355 -20.58 2.28 3.15
C PHE A 355 -21.06 0.82 3.15
N GLU A 356 -22.11 0.52 2.39
CA GLU A 356 -22.60 -0.85 2.21
C GLU A 356 -21.58 -1.74 1.49
N SER A 357 -20.90 -1.20 0.48
CA SER A 357 -19.82 -1.92 -0.21
C SER A 357 -18.66 -2.24 0.73
N VAL A 358 -18.19 -1.29 1.55
CA VAL A 358 -17.13 -1.52 2.54
C VAL A 358 -17.54 -2.60 3.56
N ASP A 359 -18.81 -2.63 3.98
CA ASP A 359 -19.32 -3.68 4.88
C ASP A 359 -19.19 -5.09 4.29
N LEU A 360 -19.44 -5.23 2.98
CA LEU A 360 -19.27 -6.49 2.25
C LEU A 360 -17.82 -6.93 2.10
N PHE A 361 -16.86 -6.01 2.18
CA PHE A 361 -15.43 -6.31 2.06
C PHE A 361 -14.74 -6.50 3.41
N ARG A 362 -15.42 -6.28 4.54
CA ARG A 362 -14.78 -6.19 5.87
C ARG A 362 -13.96 -7.40 6.30
N GLY A 363 -14.27 -8.61 5.82
CA GLY A 363 -13.49 -9.82 6.13
C GLY A 363 -12.38 -10.12 5.12
N VAL A 364 -12.42 -9.51 3.93
CA VAL A 364 -11.47 -9.79 2.83
C VAL A 364 -10.01 -9.46 3.18
N PRO A 365 -9.70 -8.37 3.92
CA PRO A 365 -8.34 -8.13 4.42
C PRO A 365 -7.78 -9.30 5.24
N GLY A 366 -8.62 -10.02 5.98
CA GLY A 366 -8.23 -11.20 6.75
C GLY A 366 -7.73 -12.34 5.87
N LEU A 367 -8.42 -12.61 4.75
CA LEU A 367 -7.97 -13.59 3.75
C LEU A 367 -6.67 -13.15 3.09
N TYR A 368 -6.60 -11.89 2.66
CA TYR A 368 -5.45 -11.33 1.96
C TYR A 368 -4.17 -11.40 2.79
N TRP A 369 -4.19 -10.85 4.01
CA TRP A 369 -3.03 -10.85 4.89
C TRP A 369 -2.76 -12.19 5.56
N GLY A 370 -3.79 -13.02 5.75
CA GLY A 370 -3.64 -14.39 6.22
C GLY A 370 -2.81 -15.25 5.26
N ILE A 371 -3.13 -15.22 3.96
CA ILE A 371 -2.36 -15.91 2.91
C ILE A 371 -0.92 -15.38 2.86
N TRP A 372 -0.76 -14.04 2.87
CA TRP A 372 0.56 -13.40 2.90
C TRP A 372 1.40 -13.88 4.08
N ALA A 373 0.80 -13.97 5.27
CA ALA A 373 1.48 -14.36 6.49
C ALA A 373 1.90 -15.83 6.49
N ILE A 374 1.10 -16.74 5.90
CA ILE A 374 1.52 -18.13 5.70
C ILE A 374 2.80 -18.19 4.87
N ILE A 375 2.89 -17.44 3.77
CA ILE A 375 4.10 -17.40 2.94
C ILE A 375 5.27 -16.87 3.77
N GLN A 376 5.08 -15.75 4.49
CA GLN A 376 6.12 -15.14 5.32
C GLN A 376 6.61 -16.04 6.44
N SER A 377 5.76 -16.90 7.01
CA SER A 377 6.16 -17.87 8.04
C SER A 377 7.23 -18.87 7.56
N VAL A 378 7.36 -19.05 6.25
CA VAL A 378 8.34 -19.95 5.64
C VAL A 378 9.59 -19.20 5.17
N ILE A 379 9.44 -17.99 4.66
CA ILE A 379 10.51 -17.29 3.92
C ILE A 379 11.12 -16.09 4.65
N SER A 380 10.42 -15.52 5.64
CA SER A 380 10.88 -14.31 6.32
C SER A 380 12.03 -14.62 7.27
N GLN A 381 13.00 -13.70 7.34
CA GLN A 381 14.12 -13.76 8.28
C GLN A 381 13.90 -12.86 9.50
N ILE A 382 12.71 -12.26 9.59
CA ILE A 382 12.34 -11.27 10.60
C ILE A 382 11.77 -12.01 11.80
N ASP A 383 12.14 -11.55 12.99
CA ASP A 383 11.61 -12.06 14.26
C ASP A 383 10.19 -11.53 14.49
N PHE A 384 9.22 -12.14 13.81
CA PHE A 384 7.79 -11.89 13.93
C PHE A 384 7.04 -13.22 13.78
N ASP A 385 6.04 -13.46 14.63
CA ASP A 385 5.25 -14.70 14.60
C ASP A 385 4.20 -14.67 13.48
N TYR A 386 4.67 -14.82 12.24
CA TYR A 386 3.83 -14.86 11.05
C TYR A 386 2.82 -16.01 11.07
N ALA A 387 3.14 -17.14 11.71
CA ALA A 387 2.24 -18.29 11.77
C ALA A 387 1.02 -17.98 12.63
N SER A 388 1.22 -17.45 13.84
CA SER A 388 0.11 -17.02 14.69
C SER A 388 -0.67 -15.87 14.06
N TYR A 389 0.03 -14.89 13.46
CA TYR A 389 -0.61 -13.77 12.77
C TYR A 389 -1.50 -14.24 11.61
N ALA A 390 -1.06 -15.23 10.82
CA ALA A 390 -1.85 -15.82 9.74
C ALA A 390 -3.18 -16.38 10.24
N GLU A 391 -3.16 -17.13 11.35
CA GLU A 391 -4.37 -17.74 11.91
C GLU A 391 -5.31 -16.70 12.52
N VAL A 392 -4.79 -15.62 13.11
CA VAL A 392 -5.62 -14.48 13.54
C VAL A 392 -6.31 -13.82 12.35
N ARG A 393 -5.57 -13.46 11.29
CA ARG A 393 -6.14 -12.78 10.12
C ARG A 393 -7.13 -13.67 9.36
N LEU A 394 -6.84 -14.97 9.18
CA LEU A 394 -7.78 -15.91 8.58
C LEU A 394 -9.01 -16.12 9.47
N GLY A 395 -8.84 -16.14 10.80
CA GLY A 395 -9.93 -16.17 11.75
C GLY A 395 -10.93 -15.01 11.57
N GLU A 396 -10.44 -13.80 11.26
CA GLU A 396 -11.31 -12.66 10.92
C GLU A 396 -12.15 -12.93 9.67
N TYR A 397 -11.54 -13.49 8.63
CA TYR A 397 -12.24 -13.84 7.40
C TYR A 397 -13.35 -14.85 7.69
N TYR A 398 -13.04 -15.96 8.37
CA TYR A 398 -14.04 -17.00 8.67
C TYR A 398 -15.12 -16.53 9.64
N ALA A 399 -14.80 -15.67 10.62
CA ALA A 399 -15.79 -15.03 11.48
C ALA A 399 -16.78 -14.19 10.66
N TRP A 400 -16.27 -13.40 9.72
CA TRP A 400 -17.09 -12.63 8.78
C TRP A 400 -17.96 -13.52 7.88
N ARG A 401 -17.44 -14.64 7.36
CA ARG A 401 -18.25 -15.65 6.63
C ARG A 401 -19.35 -16.21 7.53
N GLY A 402 -18.99 -16.58 8.76
CA GLY A 402 -19.91 -17.11 9.75
C GLY A 402 -21.11 -16.19 10.03
N GLU A 403 -20.85 -14.89 10.10
CA GLU A 403 -21.88 -13.87 10.30
C GLU A 403 -22.71 -13.63 9.03
N THR A 404 -22.06 -13.44 7.88
CA THR A 404 -22.76 -13.14 6.60
C THR A 404 -23.62 -14.30 6.08
N GLU A 405 -23.27 -15.54 6.40
CA GLU A 405 -24.03 -16.73 6.03
C GLU A 405 -25.05 -17.17 7.10
N GLY A 406 -25.04 -16.51 8.26
CA GLY A 406 -25.83 -16.88 9.43
C GLY A 406 -25.48 -18.24 10.02
N THR A 407 -24.32 -18.82 9.67
CA THR A 407 -23.90 -20.13 10.18
C THR A 407 -23.47 -20.06 11.64
N ARG A 408 -22.87 -18.93 12.08
CA ARG A 408 -22.58 -18.66 13.50
C ARG A 408 -23.87 -18.69 14.33
N GLU A 409 -24.88 -17.93 13.92
CA GLU A 409 -26.15 -17.82 14.65
C GLU A 409 -26.84 -19.19 14.78
N LYS A 410 -26.86 -19.97 13.69
CA LYS A 410 -27.41 -21.34 13.69
C LYS A 410 -26.68 -22.29 14.65
N LYS A 411 -25.39 -22.08 14.90
CA LYS A 411 -24.60 -22.86 15.88
C LYS A 411 -24.77 -22.36 17.31
N GLY A 412 -25.44 -21.22 17.53
CA GLY A 412 -25.57 -20.62 18.86
C GLY A 412 -24.26 -20.03 19.40
N GLU A 413 -23.29 -19.76 18.53
CA GLU A 413 -21.99 -19.19 18.91
C GLU A 413 -22.11 -17.69 19.20
N GLU A 414 -21.35 -17.17 20.17
CA GLU A 414 -21.31 -15.73 20.45
C GLU A 414 -20.73 -14.96 19.26
N MET A 415 -21.24 -13.76 19.00
CA MET A 415 -20.66 -12.88 17.98
C MET A 415 -19.23 -12.48 18.38
N PRO A 416 -18.22 -12.72 17.52
CA PRO A 416 -16.84 -12.37 17.82
C PRO A 416 -16.68 -10.88 18.15
N LEU A 417 -15.69 -10.54 18.99
CA LEU A 417 -15.41 -9.15 19.39
C LEU A 417 -15.33 -8.20 18.19
N ARG A 418 -14.61 -8.61 17.15
CA ARG A 418 -14.48 -7.86 15.90
C ARG A 418 -15.82 -7.52 15.25
N GLU A 419 -16.71 -8.50 15.11
CA GLU A 419 -18.01 -8.30 14.48
C GLU A 419 -18.94 -7.47 15.37
N ARG A 420 -18.87 -7.64 16.70
CA ARG A 420 -19.58 -6.77 17.65
C ARG A 420 -19.11 -5.31 17.54
N ARG A 421 -17.79 -5.09 17.52
CA ARG A 421 -17.21 -3.76 17.34
C ARG A 421 -17.57 -3.17 15.99
N TRP A 422 -17.57 -4.00 14.94
CA TRP A 422 -17.94 -3.57 13.60
C TRP A 422 -19.41 -3.15 13.51
N ALA A 423 -20.31 -3.82 14.22
CA ALA A 423 -21.73 -3.51 14.30
C ALA A 423 -22.07 -2.32 15.23
N GLN A 424 -21.16 -1.93 16.12
CA GLN A 424 -21.34 -0.87 17.10
C GLN A 424 -21.55 0.51 16.43
N GLU A 425 -22.55 1.25 16.89
CA GLU A 425 -22.88 2.57 16.33
C GLU A 425 -21.91 3.66 16.77
N GLU A 426 -21.62 3.75 18.07
CA GLU A 426 -20.72 4.75 18.70
C GLU A 426 -19.59 4.13 19.52
#